data_AF-A0A7J8F0U2-F1
#
_entry.id   AF-A0A7J8F0U2-F1
#
_cell.length_a   1.000
_cell.length_b   1.000
_cell.length_c   1.000
_cell.angle_alpha   90.00
_cell.angle_beta   90.00
_cell.angle_gamma   90.00
#
_symmetry.space_group_name_H-M   'P 1'
#
loop_
_entity.id
_entity.type
_entity.pdbx_description
1 polymer ?
#
loop_
_entity_poly.entity_id
_entity_poly.type
_entity_poly.pdbx_seq_one_letter_code
_entity_poly.pdbx_strand_id
1 'polypeptide(L)'
;MALFERTRSGKGQIIDASMVEGTAYLSSFLWKTQSKGLWERPRGENMVDGGAPFYTTYRTADGGFMAVGAVEPQFYELLIKGLGLKSDELPNQMSMTDWPEMRRKFADVFAKKTKAEWCQIFDGTDACVTPVLTFEEVTQHGHNKERGSFIIDGEQDVSPRPAPLLSNTPAVPSSKRDPFVGEHTEEILKEFGFSQEEINQLNSDKIIKCDKWKSNL
;
A
#
# COMPACT_ATOMS: atom_id res chain seq x y z
N MET A 1 -4.10 -18.95 12.07
CA MET A 1 -4.53 -19.45 13.41
C MET A 1 -5.32 -20.75 13.31
N ALA A 2 -6.34 -20.86 12.46
CA ALA A 2 -7.16 -22.08 12.35
C ALA A 2 -6.35 -23.37 12.04
N LEU A 3 -5.41 -23.32 11.09
CA LEU A 3 -4.54 -24.47 10.81
C LEU A 3 -3.70 -24.91 12.01
N PHE A 4 -3.23 -23.97 12.83
CA PHE A 4 -2.47 -24.27 14.04
C PHE A 4 -3.37 -24.84 15.15
N GLU A 5 -4.56 -24.28 15.36
CA GLU A 5 -5.53 -24.78 16.34
C GLU A 5 -5.97 -26.22 16.01
N ARG A 6 -6.19 -26.54 14.73
CA ARG A 6 -6.47 -27.90 14.25
C ARG A 6 -5.40 -28.91 14.65
N THR A 7 -4.11 -28.52 14.75
CA THR A 7 -3.04 -29.44 15.20
C THR A 7 -3.20 -29.91 16.63
N ARG A 8 -3.95 -29.15 17.45
CA ARG A 8 -4.19 -29.45 18.87
C ARG A 8 -5.56 -30.08 19.09
N SER A 9 -6.60 -29.54 18.46
CA SER A 9 -7.97 -29.99 18.67
C SER A 9 -8.41 -31.12 17.74
N GLY A 10 -7.73 -31.29 16.60
CA GLY A 10 -8.15 -32.18 15.52
C GLY A 10 -9.39 -31.69 14.75
N LYS A 11 -9.91 -30.48 15.04
CA LYS A 11 -11.13 -29.94 14.44
C LYS A 11 -10.84 -28.73 13.56
N GLY A 12 -11.67 -28.55 12.53
CA GLY A 12 -11.75 -27.29 11.80
C GLY A 12 -12.54 -26.24 12.58
N GLN A 13 -12.54 -25.01 12.07
CA GLN A 13 -13.34 -23.92 12.61
C GLN A 13 -13.84 -23.02 11.48
N ILE A 14 -14.94 -22.31 11.72
CA ILE A 14 -15.51 -21.32 10.80
C ILE A 14 -14.77 -20.00 10.98
N ILE A 15 -14.34 -19.39 9.87
CA ILE A 15 -13.75 -18.04 9.86
C ILE A 15 -14.80 -17.09 9.30
N ASP A 16 -15.37 -16.26 10.17
CA ASP A 16 -16.23 -15.15 9.78
C ASP A 16 -15.34 -13.92 9.48
N ALA A 17 -15.37 -13.45 8.23
CA ALA A 17 -14.48 -12.42 7.72
C ALA A 17 -15.28 -11.24 7.16
N SER A 18 -15.59 -10.27 8.02
CA SER A 18 -16.31 -9.04 7.66
C SER A 18 -15.36 -7.93 7.18
N MET A 19 -15.59 -7.42 5.97
CA MET A 19 -14.82 -6.28 5.43
C MET A 19 -14.98 -5.00 6.26
N VAL A 20 -16.16 -4.80 6.84
CA VAL A 20 -16.47 -3.63 7.68
C VAL A 20 -15.69 -3.69 8.99
N GLU A 21 -15.70 -4.85 9.64
CA GLU A 21 -14.96 -5.06 10.89
C GLU A 21 -13.44 -5.04 10.65
N GLY A 22 -12.97 -5.61 9.54
CA GLY A 22 -11.56 -5.52 9.13
C GLY A 22 -11.11 -4.06 8.95
N THR A 23 -11.92 -3.23 8.30
CA THR A 23 -11.64 -1.80 8.15
C THR A 23 -11.65 -1.07 9.49
N ALA A 24 -12.60 -1.40 10.38
CA ALA A 24 -12.66 -0.84 11.73
C ALA A 24 -11.40 -1.21 12.55
N TYR A 25 -10.90 -2.45 12.40
CA TYR A 25 -9.69 -2.90 13.05
C TYR A 25 -8.43 -2.19 12.53
N LEU A 26 -8.28 -2.07 11.20
CA LEU A 26 -7.17 -1.33 10.57
C LEU A 26 -7.16 0.15 10.98
N SER A 27 -8.35 0.74 11.23
CA SER A 27 -8.50 2.12 11.71
C SER A 27 -8.42 2.27 13.23
N SER A 28 -7.93 1.27 13.96
CA SER A 28 -7.85 1.29 15.44
C SER A 28 -7.10 2.50 16.02
N PHE A 29 -6.09 3.03 15.32
CA PHE A 29 -5.43 4.28 15.72
C PHE A 29 -6.41 5.46 15.77
N LEU A 30 -7.25 5.62 14.74
CA LEU A 30 -8.24 6.70 14.66
C LEU A 30 -9.24 6.58 15.81
N TRP A 31 -9.75 5.38 16.08
CA TRP A 31 -10.67 5.12 17.20
C TRP A 31 -10.06 5.44 18.56
N LYS A 32 -8.82 5.01 18.82
CA LYS A 32 -8.13 5.21 20.11
C LYS A 32 -7.71 6.65 20.38
N THR A 33 -7.72 7.50 19.37
CA THR A 33 -7.26 8.89 19.45
C THR A 33 -8.41 9.90 19.39
N GLN A 34 -9.67 9.44 19.22
CA GLN A 34 -10.87 10.29 19.30
C GLN A 34 -10.92 11.12 20.59
N SER A 35 -10.69 10.48 21.74
CA SER A 35 -10.71 11.17 23.04
C SER A 35 -9.48 12.02 23.34
N LYS A 36 -8.49 12.05 22.44
CA LYS A 36 -7.23 12.80 22.60
C LYS A 36 -7.25 14.16 21.89
N GLY A 37 -8.39 14.56 21.33
CA GLY A 37 -8.54 15.84 20.63
C GLY A 37 -7.86 15.91 19.25
N LEU A 38 -7.39 14.78 18.72
CA LEU A 38 -6.67 14.74 17.44
C LEU A 38 -7.57 14.97 16.21
N TRP A 39 -8.90 14.91 16.37
CA TRP A 39 -9.87 14.87 15.26
C TRP A 39 -11.06 15.81 15.46
N GLU A 40 -10.90 16.86 16.26
CA GLU A 40 -12.00 17.78 16.62
C GLU A 40 -12.40 18.74 15.49
N ARG A 41 -11.60 18.83 14.42
CA ARG A 41 -11.84 19.73 13.28
C ARG A 41 -12.35 18.96 12.05
N PRO A 42 -12.94 19.65 11.06
CA PRO A 42 -13.30 19.03 9.79
C PRO A 42 -12.14 18.28 9.14
N ARG A 43 -12.48 17.30 8.30
CA ARG A 43 -11.50 16.49 7.55
C ARG A 43 -10.53 17.40 6.78
N GLY A 44 -9.24 17.16 6.97
CA GLY A 44 -8.15 17.91 6.31
C GLY A 44 -7.73 19.17 7.06
N GLU A 45 -8.31 19.46 8.22
CA GLU A 45 -7.92 20.58 9.09
C GLU A 45 -7.22 20.13 10.38
N ASN A 46 -7.07 18.82 10.60
CA ASN A 46 -6.42 18.27 11.78
C ASN A 46 -4.91 18.10 11.56
N MET A 47 -4.18 17.83 12.64
CA MET A 47 -2.72 17.76 12.60
C MET A 47 -2.18 16.65 11.68
N VAL A 48 -2.85 15.49 11.64
CA VAL A 48 -2.35 14.28 10.95
C VAL A 48 -3.27 13.78 9.83
N ASP A 49 -4.18 14.62 9.34
CA ASP A 49 -5.04 14.34 8.18
C ASP A 49 -4.83 15.32 7.00
N GLY A 50 -3.75 16.11 7.07
CA GLY A 50 -3.37 17.05 6.02
C GLY A 50 -3.47 18.52 6.41
N GLY A 51 -3.98 18.86 7.60
CA GLY A 51 -4.20 20.24 8.06
C GLY A 51 -2.97 20.98 8.57
N ALA A 52 -1.96 20.26 9.08
CA ALA A 52 -0.68 20.86 9.44
C ALA A 52 0.24 21.08 8.21
N PRO A 53 0.95 22.22 8.08
CA PRO A 53 1.91 22.47 7.00
C PRO A 53 3.07 21.47 6.98
N PHE A 54 3.44 20.93 8.13
CA PHE A 54 4.49 19.93 8.27
C PHE A 54 3.95 18.50 8.25
N TYR A 55 2.67 18.30 7.87
CA TYR A 55 2.06 16.99 7.69
C TYR A 55 1.09 17.01 6.50
N THR A 56 1.61 17.07 5.28
CA THR A 56 0.84 17.19 4.04
C THR A 56 1.70 16.93 2.81
N THR A 57 1.14 17.08 1.60
CA THR A 57 1.88 16.97 0.35
C THR A 57 2.03 18.33 -0.34
N TYR A 58 3.17 18.54 -1.00
CA TYR A 58 3.49 19.78 -1.72
C TYR A 58 3.88 19.50 -3.16
N ARG A 59 3.31 20.27 -4.09
CA ARG A 59 3.62 20.18 -5.51
C ARG A 59 5.01 20.79 -5.80
N THR A 60 5.78 20.12 -6.65
CA THR A 60 7.13 20.54 -7.08
C THR A 60 7.08 21.26 -8.44
N ALA A 61 8.20 21.88 -8.85
CA ALA A 61 8.30 22.67 -10.08
C ALA A 61 7.97 21.88 -11.36
N ASP A 62 8.26 20.58 -11.36
CA ASP A 62 8.01 19.61 -12.43
C ASP A 62 6.62 18.93 -12.34
N GLY A 63 5.75 19.40 -11.44
CA GLY A 63 4.39 18.89 -11.28
C GLY A 63 4.28 17.61 -10.45
N GLY A 64 5.40 17.07 -9.97
CA GLY A 64 5.45 16.01 -8.96
C GLY A 64 5.07 16.49 -7.56
N PHE A 65 5.25 15.62 -6.56
CA PHE A 65 4.93 15.94 -5.17
C PHE A 65 5.98 15.41 -4.18
N MET A 66 6.20 16.16 -3.11
CA MET A 66 6.89 15.71 -1.90
C MET A 66 5.86 15.53 -0.77
N ALA A 67 5.94 14.43 -0.03
CA ALA A 67 5.19 14.20 1.20
C ALA A 67 6.04 14.62 2.41
N VAL A 68 5.44 15.37 3.32
CA VAL A 68 6.06 15.88 4.54
C VAL A 68 5.30 15.34 5.74
N GLY A 69 6.03 14.84 6.74
CA GLY A 69 5.48 14.32 8.00
C GLY A 69 6.35 14.65 9.22
N ALA A 70 6.84 15.88 9.30
CA ALA A 70 7.77 16.36 10.33
C ALA A 70 7.03 16.92 11.55
N VAL A 71 6.36 16.06 12.32
CA VAL A 71 5.55 16.48 13.48
C VAL A 71 6.43 16.85 14.67
N GLU A 72 7.49 16.09 14.93
CA GLU A 72 8.36 16.30 16.07
C GLU A 72 9.32 17.48 15.84
N PRO A 73 9.58 18.33 16.87
CA PRO A 73 10.34 19.57 16.71
C PRO A 73 11.71 19.39 16.04
N GLN A 74 12.45 18.34 16.38
CA GLN A 74 13.78 18.09 15.80
C GLN A 74 13.73 17.78 14.29
N PHE A 75 12.68 17.10 13.82
CA PHE A 75 12.50 16.81 12.40
C PHE A 75 11.98 18.04 11.66
N TYR A 76 11.12 18.84 12.33
CA TYR A 76 10.66 20.12 11.82
C TYR A 76 11.83 21.11 11.60
N GLU A 77 12.78 21.18 12.54
CA GLU A 77 13.99 22.00 12.35
C GLU A 77 14.81 21.59 11.11
N LEU A 78 14.95 20.28 10.86
CA LEU A 78 15.60 19.77 9.67
C LEU A 78 14.81 20.10 8.39
N LEU A 79 13.47 20.03 8.43
CA LEU A 79 12.61 20.49 7.35
C LEU A 79 12.85 21.97 7.03
N ILE A 80 12.81 22.85 8.04
CA ILE A 80 13.02 24.29 7.87
C ILE A 80 14.40 24.57 7.26
N LYS A 81 15.44 23.89 7.77
CA LYS A 81 16.80 23.97 7.22
C LYS A 81 16.85 23.54 5.75
N GLY A 82 16.23 22.41 5.40
CA GLY A 82 16.21 21.90 4.03
C GLY A 82 15.43 22.81 3.06
N LEU A 83 14.36 23.45 3.54
CA LEU A 83 13.63 24.47 2.78
C LEU A 83 14.40 25.79 2.61
N GLY A 84 15.52 25.97 3.32
CA GLY A 84 16.28 27.23 3.33
C GLY A 84 15.52 28.38 3.98
N LEU A 85 14.54 28.06 4.84
CA LEU A 85 13.81 29.03 5.63
C LEU A 85 14.55 29.26 6.96
N LYS A 86 14.32 30.42 7.59
CA LYS A 86 14.82 30.68 8.94
C LYS A 86 13.70 30.50 9.95
N SER A 87 14.00 29.81 11.04
CA SER A 87 13.03 29.49 12.08
C SER A 87 12.49 30.73 12.81
N ASP A 88 13.29 31.79 12.92
CA ASP A 88 12.92 33.08 13.54
C ASP A 88 11.95 33.91 12.68
N GLU A 89 11.85 33.62 11.38
CA GLU A 89 10.92 34.27 10.44
C GLU A 89 9.59 33.50 10.30
N LEU A 90 9.43 32.40 11.04
CA LEU A 90 8.25 31.55 11.00
C LEU A 90 7.46 31.59 12.32
N PRO A 91 6.12 31.53 12.27
CA PRO A 91 5.30 31.32 13.44
C PRO A 91 5.64 30.02 14.18
N ASN A 92 5.17 29.90 15.43
CA ASN A 92 5.31 28.67 16.20
C ASN A 92 4.68 27.49 15.44
N GLN A 93 5.39 26.35 15.38
CA GLN A 93 4.95 25.14 14.66
C GLN A 93 3.52 24.74 15.02
N MET A 94 3.12 24.79 16.29
CA MET A 94 1.80 24.35 16.75
C MET A 94 0.73 25.46 16.72
N SER A 95 1.05 26.63 16.16
CA SER A 95 0.10 27.72 16.00
C SER A 95 -0.86 27.45 14.85
N MET A 96 -1.98 26.78 15.15
CA MET A 96 -2.98 26.39 14.15
C MET A 96 -3.59 27.57 13.40
N THR A 97 -3.63 28.75 14.02
CA THR A 97 -4.12 29.98 13.37
C THR A 97 -3.20 30.44 12.24
N ASP A 98 -1.91 30.12 12.34
CA ASP A 98 -0.89 30.56 11.38
C ASP A 98 -0.59 29.50 10.30
N TRP A 99 -1.09 28.27 10.49
CA TRP A 99 -0.92 27.17 9.54
C TRP A 99 -1.31 27.51 8.09
N PRO A 100 -2.40 28.24 7.80
CA PRO A 100 -2.72 28.61 6.43
C PRO A 100 -1.61 29.44 5.75
N GLU A 101 -1.00 30.39 6.48
CA GLU A 101 0.10 31.20 5.96
C GLU A 101 1.37 30.37 5.80
N MET A 102 1.72 29.57 6.81
CA MET A 102 2.89 28.68 6.78
C MET A 102 2.79 27.68 5.62
N ARG A 103 1.61 27.11 5.38
CA ARG A 103 1.38 26.20 4.25
C ARG A 103 1.66 26.88 2.92
N ARG A 104 1.19 28.12 2.74
CA ARG A 104 1.46 28.89 1.53
C ARG A 104 2.96 29.12 1.35
N LYS A 105 3.67 29.54 2.40
CA LYS A 105 5.14 29.70 2.37
C LYS A 105 5.85 28.40 1.97
N PHE A 106 5.47 27.27 2.56
CA PHE A 106 6.08 25.97 2.22
C PHE A 106 5.78 25.58 0.77
N ALA A 107 4.54 25.74 0.32
CA ALA A 107 4.15 25.46 -1.06
C ALA A 107 4.95 26.31 -2.06
N ASP A 108 5.09 27.62 -1.78
CA ASP A 108 5.87 28.54 -2.60
C ASP A 108 7.35 28.14 -2.67
N VAL A 109 7.91 27.55 -1.59
CA VAL A 109 9.28 27.03 -1.60
C VAL A 109 9.36 25.73 -2.40
N PHE A 110 8.52 24.74 -2.10
CA PHE A 110 8.52 23.44 -2.80
C PHE A 110 8.33 23.58 -4.32
N ALA A 111 7.53 24.56 -4.77
CA ALA A 111 7.30 24.84 -6.18
C ALA A 111 8.53 25.38 -6.94
N LYS A 112 9.63 25.73 -6.25
CA LYS A 112 10.85 26.29 -6.89
C LYS A 112 11.84 25.25 -7.39
N LYS A 113 11.71 23.98 -6.97
CA LYS A 113 12.61 22.90 -7.35
C LYS A 113 11.83 21.69 -7.82
N THR A 114 12.45 20.91 -8.68
CA THR A 114 11.96 19.62 -9.15
C THR A 114 11.92 18.59 -8.02
N LYS A 115 11.16 17.51 -8.19
CA LYS A 115 11.12 16.39 -7.24
C LYS A 115 12.53 15.82 -7.00
N ALA A 116 13.32 15.65 -8.06
CA ALA A 116 14.67 15.11 -7.98
C ALA A 116 15.64 15.99 -7.16
N GLU A 117 15.57 17.31 -7.32
CA GLU A 117 16.37 18.23 -6.51
C GLU A 117 15.96 18.20 -5.03
N TRP A 118 14.66 18.07 -4.72
CA TRP A 118 14.22 17.90 -3.34
C TRP A 118 14.67 16.58 -2.73
N CYS A 119 14.67 15.49 -3.51
CA CYS A 119 15.27 14.23 -3.08
C CYS A 119 16.75 14.44 -2.70
N GLN A 120 17.54 15.13 -3.52
CA GLN A 120 18.95 15.39 -3.17
C GLN A 120 19.14 16.20 -1.88
N ILE A 121 18.20 17.09 -1.56
CA ILE A 121 18.25 17.93 -0.36
C ILE A 121 17.89 17.13 0.90
N PHE A 122 16.89 16.25 0.81
CA PHE A 122 16.31 15.57 1.96
C PHE A 122 16.76 14.11 2.13
N ASP A 123 17.32 13.48 1.10
CA ASP A 123 17.83 12.11 1.19
C ASP A 123 18.97 12.02 2.21
N GLY A 124 18.95 10.96 3.02
CA GLY A 124 19.86 10.80 4.15
C GLY A 124 19.61 11.74 5.35
N THR A 125 18.53 12.52 5.36
CA THR A 125 18.14 13.37 6.49
C THR A 125 16.92 12.82 7.24
N ASP A 126 16.81 13.13 8.53
CA ASP A 126 15.64 12.80 9.34
C ASP A 126 14.52 13.86 9.23
N ALA A 127 14.46 14.64 8.14
CA ALA A 127 13.45 15.70 7.98
C ALA A 127 12.03 15.19 7.71
N CYS A 128 11.82 13.87 7.63
CA CYS A 128 10.54 13.23 7.30
C CYS A 128 9.92 13.77 6.00
N VAL A 129 10.75 13.99 4.96
CA VAL A 129 10.34 14.40 3.62
C VAL A 129 10.69 13.31 2.62
N THR A 130 9.70 12.86 1.84
CA THR A 130 9.90 11.79 0.85
C THR A 130 9.20 12.12 -0.47
N PRO A 131 9.69 11.65 -1.63
CA PRO A 131 8.99 11.82 -2.89
C PRO A 131 7.71 10.98 -2.92
N VAL A 132 6.64 11.53 -3.50
CA VAL A 132 5.48 10.73 -3.88
C VAL A 132 5.82 10.02 -5.20
N LEU A 133 6.02 8.71 -5.13
CA LEU A 133 6.44 7.89 -6.27
C LEU A 133 5.24 7.49 -7.15
N THR A 134 5.45 7.45 -8.46
CA THR A 134 4.53 6.81 -9.40
C THR A 134 4.66 5.29 -9.37
N PHE A 135 3.72 4.55 -9.95
CA PHE A 135 3.83 3.08 -10.06
C PHE A 135 5.13 2.64 -10.77
N GLU A 136 5.54 3.36 -11.82
CA GLU A 136 6.79 3.09 -12.53
C GLU A 136 8.00 3.30 -11.61
N GLU A 137 8.06 4.43 -10.91
CA GLU A 137 9.16 4.78 -10.01
C GLU A 137 9.26 3.84 -8.81
N VAL A 138 8.12 3.40 -8.27
CA VAL A 138 8.05 2.47 -7.12
C VAL A 138 8.82 1.17 -7.41
N THR A 139 8.68 0.62 -8.62
CA THR A 139 9.42 -0.60 -9.01
C THR A 139 10.91 -0.36 -9.13
N GLN A 140 11.31 0.86 -9.48
CA GLN A 140 12.69 1.22 -9.73
C GLN A 140 13.43 1.71 -8.47
N HIS A 141 12.70 2.03 -7.40
CA HIS A 141 13.25 2.58 -6.15
C HIS A 141 14.24 1.61 -5.49
N GLY A 142 15.38 2.14 -5.02
CA GLY A 142 16.50 1.35 -4.49
C GLY A 142 16.08 0.34 -3.40
N HIS A 143 15.28 0.79 -2.43
CA HIS A 143 14.73 -0.09 -1.38
C HIS A 143 13.90 -1.25 -1.94
N ASN A 144 13.07 -1.01 -2.95
CA ASN A 144 12.20 -2.02 -3.52
C ASN A 144 12.96 -3.01 -4.39
N LYS A 145 14.01 -2.54 -5.11
CA LYS A 145 14.96 -3.40 -5.81
C LYS A 145 15.72 -4.30 -4.86
N GLU A 146 16.30 -3.73 -3.80
CA GLU A 146 17.08 -4.47 -2.80
C GLU A 146 16.25 -5.58 -2.14
N ARG A 147 14.97 -5.31 -1.87
CA ARG A 147 14.07 -6.28 -1.24
C ARG A 147 13.39 -7.23 -2.22
N GLY A 148 13.49 -7.01 -3.53
CA GLY A 148 12.69 -7.71 -4.52
C GLY A 148 11.19 -7.60 -4.21
N SER A 149 10.74 -6.39 -3.86
CA SER A 149 9.36 -6.12 -3.43
C SER A 149 8.33 -6.33 -4.54
N PHE A 150 8.76 -6.28 -5.80
CA PHE A 150 7.94 -6.47 -6.99
C PHE A 150 8.53 -7.56 -7.88
N ILE A 151 7.65 -8.28 -8.56
CA ILE A 151 7.96 -9.35 -9.50
C ILE A 151 7.42 -8.93 -10.85
N ILE A 152 8.18 -9.24 -11.90
CA ILE A 152 7.82 -9.02 -13.29
C ILE A 152 7.67 -10.39 -13.93
N ASP A 153 6.52 -10.67 -14.54
CA ASP A 153 6.28 -11.95 -15.20
C ASP A 153 6.79 -11.98 -16.66
N GLY A 154 6.47 -13.05 -17.38
CA GLY A 154 6.89 -13.22 -18.78
C GLY A 154 6.24 -12.23 -19.75
N GLU A 155 5.11 -11.63 -19.38
CA GLU A 155 4.36 -10.64 -20.17
C GLU A 155 4.73 -9.20 -19.78
N GLN A 156 5.71 -9.02 -18.88
CA GLN A 156 6.17 -7.75 -18.31
C GLN A 156 5.18 -7.10 -17.33
N ASP A 157 4.21 -7.84 -16.82
CA ASP A 157 3.28 -7.33 -15.82
C ASP A 157 3.92 -7.31 -14.44
N VAL A 158 3.71 -6.19 -13.73
CA VAL A 158 4.29 -5.94 -12.41
C VAL A 158 3.29 -6.35 -11.33
N SER A 159 3.71 -7.23 -10.43
CA SER A 159 2.94 -7.62 -9.25
C SER A 159 3.76 -7.47 -7.96
N PRO A 160 3.15 -7.04 -6.84
CA PRO A 160 3.84 -7.04 -5.56
C PRO A 160 4.13 -8.48 -5.11
N ARG A 161 5.30 -8.69 -4.50
CA ARG A 161 5.62 -9.97 -3.86
C ARG A 161 4.75 -10.17 -2.61
N PRO A 162 4.23 -11.39 -2.35
CA PRO A 162 3.47 -11.65 -1.14
C PRO A 162 4.26 -11.33 0.13
N ALA A 163 3.60 -10.68 1.08
CA ALA A 163 4.14 -10.32 2.39
C ALA A 163 3.34 -11.00 3.51
N PRO A 164 3.97 -11.36 4.65
CA PRO A 164 5.39 -11.16 4.98
C PRO A 164 6.31 -12.16 4.25
N LEU A 165 7.57 -11.77 4.03
CA LEU A 165 8.59 -12.67 3.51
C LEU A 165 9.09 -13.57 4.64
N LEU A 166 8.73 -14.86 4.59
CA LEU A 166 9.18 -15.85 5.55
C LEU A 166 10.56 -16.40 5.14
N SER A 167 11.49 -16.51 6.08
CA SER A 167 12.86 -16.96 5.79
C SER A 167 12.94 -18.44 5.37
N ASN A 168 12.18 -19.32 6.03
CA ASN A 168 12.23 -20.77 5.79
C ASN A 168 11.21 -21.25 4.75
N THR A 169 10.09 -20.53 4.60
CA THR A 169 8.98 -20.90 3.70
C THR A 169 8.50 -19.67 2.94
N PRO A 170 9.37 -19.01 2.17
CA PRO A 170 8.98 -17.84 1.40
C PRO A 170 7.87 -18.22 0.41
N ALA A 171 6.87 -17.36 0.26
CA ALA A 171 5.88 -17.55 -0.79
C ALA A 171 6.56 -17.48 -2.16
N VAL A 172 6.20 -18.41 -3.05
CA VAL A 172 6.63 -18.45 -4.45
C VAL A 172 5.40 -18.13 -5.30
N PRO A 173 5.33 -16.92 -5.88
CA PRO A 173 4.22 -16.55 -6.75
C PRO A 173 4.19 -17.42 -8.01
N SER A 174 2.99 -17.75 -8.47
CA SER A 174 2.80 -18.45 -9.74
C SER A 174 2.83 -17.43 -10.86
N SER A 175 3.74 -17.61 -11.84
CA SER A 175 3.74 -16.89 -13.12
C SER A 175 2.97 -17.64 -14.21
N LYS A 176 2.19 -18.67 -13.84
CA LYS A 176 1.32 -19.37 -14.79
C LYS A 176 0.11 -18.48 -15.09
N ARG A 177 -0.40 -18.57 -16.32
CA ARG A 177 -1.66 -17.92 -16.70
C ARG A 177 -2.79 -18.35 -15.76
N ASP A 178 -3.78 -17.47 -15.64
CA ASP A 178 -5.02 -17.80 -14.96
C ASP A 178 -5.73 -18.98 -15.65
N PRO A 179 -6.36 -19.88 -14.87
CA PRO A 179 -7.13 -20.96 -15.44
C PRO A 179 -8.37 -20.42 -16.15
N PHE A 180 -8.72 -20.97 -17.30
CA PHE A 180 -10.01 -20.66 -17.92
C PHE A 180 -11.13 -21.48 -17.25
N VAL A 181 -12.38 -21.03 -17.39
CA VAL A 181 -13.53 -21.69 -16.76
C VAL A 181 -13.65 -23.12 -17.26
N GLY A 182 -13.47 -24.08 -16.37
CA GLY A 182 -13.62 -25.51 -16.66
C GLY A 182 -12.33 -26.25 -17.02
N GLU A 183 -11.18 -25.57 -17.04
CA GLU A 183 -9.88 -26.14 -17.43
C GLU A 183 -9.50 -27.41 -16.65
N HIS A 184 -9.67 -27.38 -15.33
CA HIS A 184 -9.26 -28.46 -14.44
C HIS A 184 -10.44 -29.34 -13.97
N THR A 185 -11.65 -29.13 -14.50
CA THR A 185 -12.88 -29.83 -14.03
C THR A 185 -12.74 -31.35 -14.14
N GLU A 186 -12.32 -31.84 -15.31
CA GLU A 186 -12.20 -33.29 -15.57
C GLU A 186 -11.09 -33.93 -14.73
N GLU A 187 -9.95 -33.25 -14.59
CA GLU A 187 -8.81 -33.68 -13.77
C GLU A 187 -9.22 -33.86 -12.31
N ILE A 188 -9.82 -32.83 -11.71
CA ILE A 188 -10.25 -32.84 -10.31
C ILE A 188 -11.32 -33.92 -10.07
N LEU A 189 -12.31 -34.06 -10.96
CA LEU A 189 -13.34 -35.10 -10.79
C LEU A 189 -12.76 -36.52 -10.83
N LYS A 190 -11.77 -36.77 -11.68
CA LYS A 190 -11.04 -38.05 -11.71
C LYS A 190 -10.28 -38.31 -10.42
N GLU A 191 -9.65 -37.29 -9.82
CA GLU A 191 -8.99 -37.40 -8.50
C GLU A 191 -9.96 -37.83 -7.39
N PHE A 192 -11.22 -37.40 -7.47
CA PHE A 192 -12.28 -37.81 -6.54
C PHE A 192 -12.95 -39.14 -6.92
N GLY A 193 -12.50 -39.82 -7.98
CA GLY A 193 -12.95 -41.17 -8.34
C GLY A 193 -14.14 -41.24 -9.28
N PHE A 194 -14.54 -40.14 -9.93
CA PHE A 194 -15.58 -40.17 -10.95
C PHE A 194 -15.10 -40.86 -12.24
N SER A 195 -15.96 -41.68 -12.83
CA SER A 195 -15.75 -42.29 -14.14
C SER A 195 -15.92 -41.28 -15.28
N GLN A 196 -15.37 -41.60 -16.45
CA GLN A 196 -15.50 -40.74 -17.63
C GLN A 196 -16.97 -40.61 -18.06
N GLU A 197 -17.74 -41.67 -17.91
CA GLU A 197 -19.17 -41.72 -18.21
C GLU A 197 -19.96 -40.77 -17.30
N GLU A 198 -19.71 -40.79 -15.98
CA GLU A 198 -20.33 -39.86 -15.03
C GLU A 198 -19.97 -38.41 -15.34
N ILE A 199 -18.70 -38.13 -15.65
CA ILE A 199 -18.26 -36.76 -16.02
C ILE A 199 -18.96 -36.29 -17.29
N ASN A 200 -19.05 -37.14 -18.32
CA ASN A 200 -19.74 -36.80 -19.57
C ASN A 200 -21.24 -36.54 -19.33
N GLN A 201 -21.87 -37.32 -18.44
CA GLN A 201 -23.27 -37.12 -18.06
C GLN A 201 -23.46 -35.78 -17.33
N LEU A 202 -22.63 -35.47 -16.33
CA LEU A 202 -22.68 -34.17 -15.61
C LEU A 202 -22.49 -32.98 -16.55
N ASN A 203 -21.62 -33.11 -17.55
CA ASN A 203 -21.40 -32.07 -18.56
C ASN A 203 -22.60 -31.93 -19.51
N SER A 204 -23.19 -33.06 -19.94
CA SER A 204 -24.42 -33.08 -20.75
C SER A 204 -25.61 -32.44 -20.02
N ASP A 205 -25.72 -32.71 -18.72
CA ASP A 205 -26.76 -32.15 -17.84
C ASP A 205 -26.49 -30.70 -17.42
N LYS A 206 -25.36 -30.11 -17.88
CA LYS A 206 -24.92 -28.74 -17.61
C LYS A 206 -24.72 -28.44 -16.11
N ILE A 207 -24.38 -29.47 -15.33
CA ILE A 207 -24.02 -29.34 -13.92
C ILE A 207 -22.57 -28.86 -13.79
N ILE A 208 -21.71 -29.31 -14.71
CA ILE A 208 -20.30 -28.93 -14.80
C ILE A 208 -19.98 -28.32 -16.16
N LYS A 209 -18.81 -27.67 -16.27
CA LYS A 209 -18.25 -27.20 -17.53
C LYS A 209 -16.86 -27.79 -17.71
N CYS A 210 -16.65 -28.53 -18.80
CA CYS A 210 -15.35 -29.06 -19.21
C CYS A 210 -14.95 -28.40 -20.52
N ASP A 211 -14.22 -27.29 -20.43
CA ASP A 211 -13.64 -26.65 -21.61
C ASP A 211 -12.23 -27.23 -21.83
N LYS A 212 -11.85 -27.49 -23.07
CA LYS A 212 -10.45 -27.75 -23.44
C LYS A 212 -9.91 -26.52 -24.14
N TRP A 213 -8.65 -26.19 -23.89
CA TRP A 213 -7.96 -25.10 -24.58
C TRP A 213 -8.13 -25.31 -26.09
N LYS A 214 -8.97 -24.49 -26.72
CA LYS A 214 -9.07 -24.45 -28.17
C LYS A 214 -7.85 -23.66 -28.63
N SER A 215 -6.78 -24.36 -29.00
CA SER A 215 -5.71 -23.73 -29.76
C SER A 215 -6.33 -23.19 -31.04
N ASN A 216 -6.55 -21.88 -31.09
CA ASN A 216 -6.72 -21.22 -32.38
C ASN A 216 -5.34 -21.25 -33.03
N LEU A 217 -5.22 -22.05 -34.09
CA LEU A 217 -4.16 -21.99 -35.09
C LEU A 217 -3.98 -20.55 -35.60
#